data_AF-A0A9D6P095-F1
#
_entry.id   AF-A0A9D6P095-F1
#
_cell.length_a   1.000
_cell.length_b   1.000
_cell.length_c   1.000
_cell.angle_alpha   90.00
_cell.angle_beta   90.00
_cell.angle_gamma   90.00
#
_symmetry.space_group_name_H-M   'P 1'
#
loop_
_entity.id
_entity.type
_entity.pdbx_description
1 polymer ?
#
loop_
_entity_poly.entity_id
_entity_poly.type
_entity_poly.pdbx_seq_one_letter_code
_entity_poly.pdbx_strand_id
1 'polypeptide(L)' 'MSLPYLPPGNWGLWGEFLDRIERTIPYLRLDLASLEYLRNPRRVLVVAVPTKLDDGSVKFFTGYRVQHSIARGPAKGGIR' A
#
# COMPACT_ATOMS: atom_id res chain seq x y z
N MET A 1 -2.86 -18.90 8.55
CA MET A 1 -3.06 -17.53 8.03
C MET A 1 -1.70 -16.99 7.69
N SER A 2 -1.55 -16.39 6.50
CA SER A 2 -0.32 -15.68 6.15
C SER A 2 -0.18 -14.43 7.00
N LEU A 3 1.06 -14.01 7.25
CA LEU A 3 1.30 -12.69 7.83
C LEU A 3 0.81 -11.63 6.83
N PRO A 4 0.16 -10.55 7.29
CA PRO A 4 -0.18 -9.43 6.42
C PRO A 4 1.12 -8.81 5.89
N TYR A 5 1.01 -8.06 4.80
CA TYR A 5 2.10 -7.20 4.36
C TYR A 5 2.49 -6.26 5.49
N LEU A 6 3.78 -6.10 5.75
CA LEU A 6 4.31 -5.15 6.71
C LEU A 6 5.28 -4.22 5.95
N PRO A 7 4.98 -2.91 5.84
CA PRO A 7 5.91 -2.00 5.21
C PRO A 7 7.21 -1.92 6.03
N PRO A 8 8.38 -1.73 5.38
CA PRO A 8 9.63 -1.59 6.09
C PRO A 8 9.60 -0.36 7.02
N GLY A 9 10.08 -0.50 8.25
CA GLY A 9 10.11 0.57 9.24
C GLY A 9 8.85 0.63 10.12
N ASN A 10 8.37 1.85 10.39
CA ASN A 10 7.19 2.06 11.25
C ASN A 10 5.89 1.75 10.49
N TRP A 11 5.04 0.89 11.06
CA TRP A 11 3.81 0.44 10.43
C TRP A 11 2.60 1.37 10.65
N GLY A 12 2.70 2.40 11.51
CA GLY A 12 1.68 3.39 11.86
C GLY A 12 0.33 3.29 11.13
N LEU A 13 0.19 4.03 10.02
CA LEU A 13 -1.06 4.11 9.26
C LEU A 13 -1.51 2.77 8.64
N TRP A 14 -0.57 1.88 8.33
CA TRP A 14 -0.90 0.55 7.84
C TRP A 14 -1.44 -0.35 8.95
N GLY A 15 -0.88 -0.25 10.17
CA GLY A 15 -1.43 -0.90 11.35
C GLY A 15 -2.86 -0.45 11.63
N GLU A 16 -3.13 0.86 11.61
CA GLU A 16 -4.48 1.40 11.76
C GLU A 16 -5.45 0.90 10.68
N PHE A 17 -4.96 0.73 9.45
CA PHE A 17 -5.74 0.14 8.36
C PHE A 17 -6.10 -1.33 8.64
N LEU A 18 -5.13 -2.15 9.07
CA LEU A 18 -5.37 -3.55 9.44
C LEU A 18 -6.34 -3.66 10.62
N ASP A 19 -6.15 -2.86 11.66
CA ASP A 19 -7.06 -2.80 12.82
C ASP A 19 -8.49 -2.49 12.39
N ARG A 20 -8.66 -1.59 11.42
CA ARG A 20 -9.98 -1.27 10.89
C ARG A 20 -10.59 -2.43 10.11
N ILE A 21 -9.80 -3.17 9.31
CA ILE A 21 -10.27 -4.40 8.67
C ILE A 21 -10.78 -5.38 9.73
N GLU A 22 -9.97 -5.69 10.75
CA GLU A 22 -10.33 -6.65 11.81
C GLU A 22 -11.66 -6.29 12.48
N ARG A 23 -11.84 -5.01 12.84
CA ARG A 23 -13.08 -4.52 13.45
C ARG A 23 -14.31 -4.68 12.56
N THR A 24 -14.15 -4.76 11.25
CA THR A 24 -15.28 -4.92 10.31
C THR A 24 -15.64 -6.38 10.04
N ILE A 25 -14.76 -7.34 10.32
CA ILE A 25 -14.97 -8.77 10.03
C ILE A 25 -16.30 -9.30 10.60
N PRO A 26 -16.70 -9.02 11.85
CA PRO A 26 -17.94 -9.57 12.41
C PRO A 26 -19.21 -9.18 11.63
N TYR A 27 -19.15 -8.10 10.85
CA TYR A 27 -20.29 -7.55 10.12
C TYR A 27 -20.31 -7.98 8.64
N LEU A 28 -19.26 -8.65 8.17
CA LEU A 28 -19.11 -9.01 6.76
C LEU A 28 -19.09 -10.53 6.59
N ARG A 29 -19.79 -11.03 5.57
CA ARG A 29 -19.68 -12.43 5.14
C ARG A 29 -18.51 -12.54 4.14
N LEU A 30 -17.29 -12.43 4.63
CA LEU A 30 -16.08 -12.60 3.83
C LEU A 30 -15.55 -14.03 3.95
N ASP A 31 -15.12 -14.58 2.82
CA ASP A 31 -14.27 -15.77 2.83
C ASP A 31 -12.82 -15.40 3.22
N LEU A 32 -12.05 -16.41 3.62
CA LEU A 32 -10.66 -16.21 4.05
C LEU A 32 -9.76 -15.66 2.94
N ALA A 33 -10.01 -16.00 1.68
CA ALA A 33 -9.19 -15.51 0.57
C ALA A 33 -9.43 -14.02 0.33
N SER A 34 -10.68 -13.56 0.43
CA SER A 34 -11.00 -12.13 0.40
C SER A 34 -10.31 -11.35 1.53
N LEU A 35 -10.26 -11.92 2.74
CA LEU A 35 -9.57 -11.28 3.87
C LEU A 35 -8.05 -11.19 3.64
N GLU A 36 -7.42 -12.26 3.17
CA GLU A 36 -5.99 -12.26 2.83
C GLU A 36 -5.69 -11.25 1.70
N TYR A 37 -6.58 -11.12 0.71
CA TYR A 37 -6.44 -10.13 -0.36
C TYR A 37 -6.53 -8.69 0.15
N LEU A 38 -7.34 -8.42 1.18
CA LEU A 38 -7.46 -7.08 1.76
C LEU A 38 -6.28 -6.71 2.66
N ARG A 39 -5.63 -7.70 3.29
CA ARG A 39 -4.46 -7.49 4.16
C ARG A 39 -3.14 -7.37 3.40
N ASN A 40 -3.15 -7.56 2.07
CA ASN A 40 -1.94 -7.57 1.26
C ASN A 40 -2.13 -6.72 -0.01
N PRO A 41 -1.34 -5.64 -0.21
CA PRO A 41 -1.43 -4.89 -1.45
C PRO A 41 -0.96 -5.75 -2.61
N ARG A 42 -1.69 -5.71 -3.73
CA ARG A 42 -1.34 -6.46 -4.94
C ARG A 42 0.06 -6.12 -5.47
N ARG A 43 0.46 -4.84 -5.42
CA ARG A 43 1.76 -4.38 -5.91
C ARG A 43 2.22 -3.11 -5.19
N VAL A 44 3.48 -3.10 -4.79
CA VAL A 44 4.20 -1.91 -4.30
C VAL A 44 5.38 -1.67 -5.24
N LEU A 45 5.36 -0.55 -5.96
CA LEU A 45 6.47 -0.11 -6.80
C LEU A 45 7.22 1.01 -6.08
N VAL A 46 8.50 0.77 -5.80
CA VAL A 46 9.43 1.77 -5.25
C VAL A 46 10.44 2.11 -6.36
N VAL A 47 10.59 3.39 -6.67
CA VAL A 47 11.47 3.86 -7.74
C VAL A 47 12.36 4.98 -7.25
N ALA A 48 13.57 5.07 -7.80
CA ALA A 48 14.37 6.27 -7.69
C ALA A 48 13.98 7.26 -8.79
N VAL A 49 13.80 8.52 -8.42
CA VAL A 49 13.47 9.64 -9.32
C VAL A 49 14.64 10.62 -9.26
N PRO A 50 15.65 10.46 -10.13
CA PRO A 50 16.76 11.41 -10.22
C PRO A 50 16.28 12.70 -10.88
N THR A 51 16.55 13.83 -10.23
CA THR A 51 16.14 15.15 -10.69
C THR A 51 17.32 16.11 -10.63
N LYS A 52 17.54 16.83 -11.73
CA LYS A 52 18.45 17.98 -11.74
C LYS A 52 17.74 19.18 -11.13
N LEU A 53 18.31 19.77 -10.09
CA LEU A 53 17.80 20.95 -9.41
C LEU A 53 18.22 22.23 -10.15
N ASP A 54 17.62 23.35 -9.77
CA ASP A 54 17.86 24.66 -10.41
C ASP A 54 19.32 25.13 -10.25
N ASP A 55 20.00 24.73 -9.16
CA ASP A 55 21.43 24.99 -8.92
C ASP A 55 22.37 24.09 -9.73
N GLY A 56 21.82 23.17 -10.52
CA GLY A 56 22.56 22.24 -11.37
C GLY A 56 22.97 20.93 -10.68
N SER A 57 22.75 20.77 -9.38
CA SER A 57 23.00 19.51 -8.65
C SER A 57 21.97 18.43 -9.01
N VAL A 58 22.33 17.15 -8.83
CA VAL A 58 21.42 16.01 -9.04
C VAL A 58 21.03 15.42 -7.69
N LYS A 59 19.73 15.30 -7.46
CA LYS A 59 19.16 14.67 -6.26
C LYS A 59 18.28 13.49 -6.62
N PHE A 60 18.41 12.39 -5.89
CA PHE A 60 17.58 11.20 -6.05
C PHE A 60 16.46 11.24 -5.01
N PHE A 61 15.21 11.25 -5.48
CA PHE A 61 14.03 11.13 -4.63
C PHE A 61 13.48 9.71 -4.69
N THR A 62 12.87 9.23 -3.61
CA THR A 62 12.18 7.94 -3.60
C THR A 62 10.71 8.15 -3.95
N GLY A 63 10.27 7.57 -5.06
CA GLY A 63 8.86 7.55 -5.48
C GLY A 63 8.19 6.24 -5.11
N TYR A 64 6.90 6.31 -4.78
CA TYR A 64 6.07 5.15 -4.45
C TYR A 64 4.80 5.13 -5.31
N ARG A 65 4.47 3.95 -5.86
CA ARG A 65 3.16 3.68 -6.43
C ARG A 65 2.63 2.36 -5.90
N VAL A 66 1.59 2.44 -5.07
CA VAL A 66 0.92 1.28 -4.48
C VAL A 66 -0.39 1.01 -5.22
N GLN A 67 -0.57 -0.23 -5.65
CA GLN A 67 -1.84 -0.74 -6.16
C GLN A 67 -2.35 -1.75 -5.13
N HIS A 68 -3.24 -1.30 -4.24
CA HIS A 68 -3.76 -2.14 -3.17
C HIS A 68 -4.65 -3.27 -3.71
N SER A 69 -5.71 -2.90 -4.44
CA SER A 69 -6.66 -3.84 -5.05
C SER A 69 -7.05 -3.38 -6.44
N ILE A 70 -7.27 -4.35 -7.34
CA ILE A 70 -7.84 -4.14 -8.69
C ILE A 70 -9.06 -5.04 -8.94
N ALA A 71 -9.61 -5.65 -7.88
CA ALA A 71 -10.69 -6.64 -8.01
C ALA A 71 -11.94 -6.09 -8.73
N ARG A 72 -12.15 -4.76 -8.68
CA ARG A 72 -13.29 -4.07 -9.29
C ARG A 72 -12.91 -3.20 -10.50
N GLY A 73 -11.67 -3.29 -10.99
CA GLY A 73 -11.18 -2.49 -12.11
C GLY A 73 -9.84 -1.81 -11.85
N PRO A 74 -9.46 -0.83 -12.69
CA PRO A 74 -8.16 -0.17 -12.61
C PRO A 74 -7.88 0.51 -11.26
N ALA A 75 -6.63 0.48 -10.82
CA ALA A 75 -6.22 1.15 -9.59
C ALA A 75 -6.39 2.67 -9.71
N LYS A 76 -7.02 3.30 -8.70
CA LYS A 76 -7.22 4.75 -8.64
C LYS A 76 -6.72 5.31 -7.31
N GLY A 77 -6.00 6.42 -7.39
CA GLY A 77 -5.46 7.14 -6.22
C GLY A 77 -4.58 8.31 -6.67
N GLY A 78 -4.49 9.34 -5.82
CA GLY A 78 -3.66 10.53 -6.05
C GLY A 78 -2.16 10.25 -5.93
N ILE A 79 -1.37 11.31 -5.99
CA ILE A 79 0.07 11.34 -5.72
C ILE A 79 0.29 12.38 -4.63
N ARG A 80 1.23 12.12 -3.71
CA ARG A 80 1.64 13.03 -2.65
C ARG A 80 3.16 13.14 -2.69
#